data_AF-A0AAD6N1W0-F1
#
_entry.id   AF-A0AAD6N1W0-F1
#
_cell.length_a   1.000
_cell.length_b   1.000
_cell.length_c   1.000
_cell.angle_alpha   90.00
_cell.angle_beta   90.00
_cell.angle_gamma   90.00
#
_symmetry.space_group_name_H-M   'P 1'
#
loop_
_entity.id
_entity.type
_entity.pdbx_description
1 polymer ?
#
loop_
_entity_poly.entity_id
_entity_poly.type
_entity_poly.pdbx_seq_one_letter_code
_entity_poly.pdbx_strand_id
1 'polypeptide(L)'
;MSDQNQTTPDEPEERINAARGYKAALHNKKVSMEAKEHAQEMLPKLNEEGARQELREKSSHMPYHRHQRYGQRSRRDEIPISPQGRIDAARGYKAATRNPLVSAEGRTHARNMLQQIDDEEARQELYHQDDSPKDPMRVAAGLKAARKNPLVSEKGHKWATEQLHEFESDN
;
A
#
# COMPACT_ATOMS: atom_id res chain seq x y z
N MET A 1 26.48 -4.67 -45.96
CA MET A 1 25.20 -5.25 -45.53
C MET A 1 25.30 -5.37 -44.03
N SER A 2 24.46 -4.62 -43.33
CA SER A 2 24.67 -4.17 -41.96
C SER A 2 24.44 -5.28 -40.93
N ASP A 3 25.45 -5.53 -40.10
CA ASP A 3 25.35 -6.36 -38.90
C ASP A 3 24.23 -5.85 -37.99
N GLN A 4 23.14 -6.61 -37.91
CA GLN A 4 22.09 -6.36 -36.93
C GLN A 4 22.60 -6.82 -35.56
N ASN A 5 23.06 -5.84 -34.78
CA ASN A 5 23.34 -5.90 -33.34
C ASN A 5 22.37 -6.85 -32.60
N GLN A 6 22.79 -8.10 -32.36
CA GLN A 6 22.16 -8.97 -31.36
C GLN A 6 22.73 -8.60 -30.00
N THR A 7 22.42 -7.39 -29.53
CA THR A 7 22.73 -6.99 -28.16
C THR A 7 21.82 -7.78 -27.23
N THR A 8 22.36 -8.82 -26.62
CA THR A 8 21.76 -9.42 -25.43
C THR A 8 21.61 -8.33 -24.38
N PRO A 9 20.42 -8.15 -23.78
CA PRO A 9 20.24 -7.15 -22.74
C PRO A 9 21.15 -7.46 -21.55
N ASP A 10 21.92 -6.48 -21.09
CA ASP A 10 22.86 -6.63 -19.98
C ASP A 10 22.11 -6.60 -18.62
N GLU A 11 21.04 -5.80 -18.52
CA GLU A 11 20.26 -5.68 -17.30
C GLU A 11 19.37 -6.91 -17.05
N PRO A 12 19.25 -7.38 -15.79
CA PRO A 12 18.48 -8.58 -15.46
C PRO A 12 16.97 -8.39 -15.71
N GLU A 13 16.43 -7.18 -15.53
CA GLU A 13 15.03 -6.89 -15.84
C GLU A 13 14.71 -7.04 -17.33
N GLU A 14 15.61 -6.53 -18.18
CA GLU A 14 15.49 -6.61 -19.63
C GLU A 14 15.62 -8.05 -20.12
N ARG A 15 16.53 -8.84 -19.54
CA ARG A 15 16.63 -10.29 -19.81
C ARG A 15 15.33 -11.02 -19.50
N ILE A 16 14.69 -10.72 -18.37
CA ILE A 16 13.40 -11.32 -17.98
C ILE A 16 12.28 -10.90 -18.95
N ASN A 17 12.22 -9.62 -19.32
CA ASN A 17 11.21 -9.10 -20.22
C ASN A 17 11.37 -9.66 -21.65
N ALA A 18 12.60 -9.75 -22.15
CA ALA A 18 12.92 -10.36 -23.43
C ALA A 18 12.52 -11.86 -23.43
N ALA A 19 12.83 -12.60 -22.36
CA ALA A 19 12.47 -14.01 -22.25
C ALA A 19 10.95 -14.22 -22.29
N ARG A 20 10.17 -13.33 -21.65
CA ARG A 20 8.70 -13.34 -21.73
C ARG A 20 8.22 -13.08 -23.16
N GLY A 21 8.81 -12.10 -23.85
CA GLY A 21 8.50 -11.79 -25.25
C GLY A 21 8.73 -12.97 -26.19
N TYR A 22 9.89 -13.62 -26.07
CA TYR A 22 10.21 -14.81 -26.88
C TYR A 22 9.28 -15.99 -26.57
N LYS A 23 8.95 -16.25 -25.30
CA LYS A 23 7.94 -17.26 -24.92
C LYS A 23 6.58 -16.97 -25.56
N ALA A 24 6.15 -15.70 -25.54
CA ALA A 24 4.90 -15.31 -26.18
C ALA A 24 4.93 -15.52 -27.70
N ALA A 25 6.07 -15.23 -28.36
CA ALA A 25 6.25 -15.43 -29.79
C ALA A 25 6.11 -16.90 -30.21
N LEU A 26 6.60 -17.85 -29.41
CA LEU A 26 6.46 -19.29 -29.67
C LEU A 26 4.99 -19.74 -29.72
N HIS A 27 4.17 -19.21 -28.82
CA HIS A 27 2.75 -19.57 -28.71
C HIS A 27 1.84 -18.78 -29.66
N ASN A 28 2.29 -17.68 -30.23
CA ASN A 28 1.49 -16.88 -31.14
C ASN A 28 1.40 -17.54 -32.54
N LYS A 29 0.18 -17.79 -33.02
CA LYS A 29 -0.08 -18.38 -34.35
C LYS A 29 0.27 -17.43 -35.51
N LYS A 30 0.34 -16.12 -35.27
CA LYS A 30 0.61 -15.08 -36.28
C LYS A 30 2.10 -14.82 -36.51
N VAL A 31 2.99 -15.49 -35.77
CA VAL A 31 4.45 -15.31 -35.86
C VAL A 31 5.02 -16.34 -36.86
N SER A 32 5.97 -15.92 -37.69
CA SER A 32 6.62 -16.79 -38.68
C SER A 32 7.44 -17.90 -38.02
N MET A 33 7.66 -19.00 -38.75
CA MET A 33 8.45 -20.14 -38.24
C MET A 33 9.90 -19.72 -37.93
N GLU A 34 10.52 -18.94 -38.81
CA GLU A 34 11.88 -18.41 -38.62
C GLU A 34 11.99 -17.57 -37.34
N ALA A 35 11.01 -16.71 -37.06
CA ALA A 35 11.00 -15.92 -35.83
C ALA A 35 10.81 -16.80 -34.57
N LYS A 36 10.13 -17.95 -34.68
CA LYS A 36 10.00 -18.90 -33.57
C LYS A 36 11.28 -19.68 -33.33
N GLU A 37 11.97 -20.11 -34.37
CA GLU A 37 13.27 -20.79 -34.27
C GLU A 37 14.30 -19.87 -33.60
N HIS A 38 14.36 -18.60 -34.04
CA HIS A 38 15.19 -17.60 -33.40
C HIS A 38 14.80 -17.38 -31.91
N ALA A 39 13.50 -17.34 -31.59
CA ALA A 39 13.04 -17.24 -30.21
C ALA A 39 13.47 -18.45 -29.35
N GLN A 40 13.48 -19.67 -29.91
CA GLN A 40 13.97 -20.87 -29.21
C GLN A 40 15.47 -20.79 -28.93
N GLU A 41 16.26 -20.27 -29.88
CA GLU A 41 17.71 -20.11 -29.71
C GLU A 41 18.08 -19.03 -28.69
N MET A 42 17.29 -17.95 -28.60
CA MET A 42 17.57 -16.82 -27.72
C MET A 42 17.15 -17.06 -26.25
N LEU A 43 16.12 -17.88 -26.00
CA LEU A 43 15.65 -18.18 -24.64
C LEU A 43 16.73 -18.69 -23.66
N PRO A 44 17.59 -19.68 -24.02
CA PRO A 44 18.66 -20.11 -23.12
C PRO A 44 19.74 -19.04 -22.93
N LYS A 45 20.05 -18.25 -23.97
CA LYS A 45 21.05 -17.15 -23.90
C LYS A 45 20.66 -16.08 -22.88
N LEU A 46 19.36 -15.82 -22.72
CA LEU A 46 18.85 -14.82 -21.78
C LEU A 46 18.93 -15.24 -20.31
N ASN A 47 19.08 -16.53 -20.01
CA ASN A 47 19.18 -17.08 -18.65
C ASN A 47 18.20 -16.41 -17.65
N GLU A 48 16.88 -16.54 -17.91
CA GLU A 48 15.83 -15.89 -17.12
C GLU A 48 15.95 -16.21 -15.61
N GLU A 49 16.34 -17.44 -15.27
CA GLU A 49 16.48 -17.88 -13.88
C GLU A 49 17.65 -17.17 -13.18
N GLY A 50 18.80 -17.05 -13.83
CA GLY A 50 19.93 -16.26 -13.32
C GLY A 50 19.56 -14.78 -13.17
N ALA A 51 18.91 -14.20 -14.17
CA ALA A 51 18.46 -12.81 -14.11
C ALA A 51 17.46 -12.54 -12.96
N ARG A 52 16.56 -13.49 -12.66
CA ARG A 52 15.65 -13.39 -11.50
C ARG A 52 16.38 -13.47 -10.16
N GLN A 53 17.44 -14.27 -10.07
CA GLN A 53 18.27 -14.35 -8.86
C GLN A 53 19.04 -13.04 -8.64
N GLU A 54 19.68 -12.51 -9.69
CA GLU A 54 20.37 -11.22 -9.65
C GLU A 54 19.40 -10.08 -9.25
N LEU A 55 18.18 -10.06 -9.78
CA LEU A 55 17.18 -9.06 -9.41
C LEU A 55 16.75 -9.19 -7.95
N ARG A 56 16.63 -10.42 -7.42
CA ARG A 56 16.31 -10.68 -6.02
C ARG A 56 17.43 -10.21 -5.10
N GLU A 57 18.68 -10.38 -5.50
CA GLU A 57 19.86 -9.89 -4.78
C GLU A 57 19.97 -8.36 -4.84
N LYS A 58 19.82 -7.74 -6.02
CA LYS A 58 19.76 -6.27 -6.18
C LYS A 58 18.62 -5.65 -5.37
N SER A 59 17.45 -6.29 -5.35
CA SER A 59 16.27 -5.85 -4.59
C SER A 59 16.39 -6.08 -3.07
N SER A 60 17.48 -6.66 -2.57
CA SER A 60 17.68 -6.88 -1.13
C SER A 60 18.05 -5.61 -0.36
N HIS A 61 18.13 -4.44 -1.02
CA HIS A 61 18.34 -3.13 -0.38
C HIS A 61 17.05 -2.29 -0.30
N MET A 62 16.16 -2.67 0.61
CA MET A 62 15.33 -1.84 1.50
C MET A 62 14.15 -2.71 1.97
N PRO A 63 13.97 -2.91 3.29
CA PRO A 63 12.82 -3.61 3.82
C PRO A 63 11.61 -2.66 3.78
N TYR A 64 11.14 -2.33 2.58
CA TYR A 64 9.81 -1.77 2.44
C TYR A 64 8.86 -2.80 3.01
N HIS A 65 8.12 -2.38 4.03
CA HIS A 65 7.20 -3.18 4.80
C HIS A 65 6.13 -3.78 3.89
N ARG A 66 6.45 -4.91 3.25
CA ARG A 66 5.45 -5.87 2.81
C ARG A 66 4.79 -6.28 4.10
N HIS A 67 3.62 -5.72 4.38
CA HIS A 67 2.77 -6.10 5.48
C HIS A 67 2.79 -7.63 5.59
N GLN A 68 3.51 -8.13 6.58
CA GLN A 68 3.41 -9.48 7.09
C GLN A 68 2.05 -9.58 7.78
N ARG A 69 0.96 -9.44 7.03
CA ARG A 69 -0.28 -10.08 7.44
C ARG A 69 -0.08 -11.57 7.21
N TYR A 70 -0.25 -12.34 8.28
CA TYR A 70 -0.23 -13.81 8.36
C TYR A 70 1.07 -14.53 8.74
N GLY A 71 2.00 -13.87 9.45
CA GLY A 71 3.27 -14.51 9.87
C GLY A 71 3.52 -14.71 11.37
N GLN A 72 2.87 -13.97 12.27
CA GLN A 72 3.13 -14.03 13.72
C GLN A 72 1.88 -14.56 14.45
N ARG A 73 1.73 -15.88 14.46
CA ARG A 73 0.68 -16.63 15.19
C ARG A 73 0.95 -16.76 16.68
N SER A 74 1.77 -15.90 17.28
CA SER A 74 2.28 -16.14 18.62
C SER A 74 2.31 -14.91 19.52
N ARG A 75 1.20 -14.16 19.60
CA ARG A 75 0.78 -13.36 20.77
C ARG A 75 -0.74 -13.16 20.71
N ARG A 76 -1.52 -14.23 20.97
CA ARG A 76 -2.99 -14.22 20.75
C ARG A 76 -3.76 -13.32 21.72
N ASP A 77 -3.13 -12.97 22.84
CA ASP A 77 -3.79 -12.24 23.94
C ASP A 77 -3.08 -10.92 24.28
N GLU A 78 -2.15 -10.46 23.45
CA GLU A 78 -1.45 -9.20 23.74
C GLU A 78 -2.11 -8.02 23.06
N ILE A 79 -2.32 -6.97 23.86
CA ILE A 79 -2.81 -5.69 23.39
C ILE A 79 -1.77 -5.10 22.44
N PRO A 80 -2.14 -4.74 21.21
CA PRO A 80 -1.22 -4.12 20.27
C PRO A 80 -0.62 -2.84 20.85
N ILE A 81 0.68 -2.62 20.65
CA ILE A 81 1.39 -1.45 21.17
C ILE A 81 0.98 -0.17 20.41
N SER A 82 0.72 -0.28 19.10
CA SER A 82 0.36 0.88 18.29
C SER A 82 -1.08 1.35 18.56
N PRO A 83 -1.35 2.67 18.56
CA PRO A 83 -2.70 3.20 18.73
C PRO A 83 -3.69 2.63 17.70
N GLN A 84 -3.27 2.60 16.43
CA GLN A 84 -4.06 1.97 15.35
C GLN A 84 -4.35 0.49 15.62
N GLY A 85 -3.37 -0.25 16.14
CA GLY A 85 -3.54 -1.66 16.48
C GLY A 85 -4.56 -1.86 17.61
N ARG A 86 -4.55 -1.02 18.64
CA ARG A 86 -5.55 -1.02 19.72
C ARG A 86 -6.95 -0.78 19.18
N ILE A 87 -7.12 0.21 18.30
CA ILE A 87 -8.41 0.53 17.67
C ILE A 87 -8.93 -0.67 16.85
N ASP A 88 -8.07 -1.27 16.03
CA ASP A 88 -8.44 -2.40 15.18
C ASP A 88 -8.79 -3.65 16.01
N ALA A 89 -8.02 -3.92 17.07
CA ALA A 89 -8.30 -5.01 18.00
C ALA A 89 -9.64 -4.81 18.72
N ALA A 90 -9.89 -3.62 19.29
CA ALA A 90 -11.17 -3.29 19.91
C ALA A 90 -12.34 -3.45 18.94
N ARG A 91 -12.18 -3.04 17.68
CA ARG A 91 -13.21 -3.25 16.65
C ARG A 91 -13.49 -4.74 16.43
N GLY A 92 -12.45 -5.56 16.35
CA GLY A 92 -12.57 -7.02 16.23
C GLY A 92 -13.31 -7.65 17.41
N TYR A 93 -12.95 -7.30 18.64
CA TYR A 93 -13.63 -7.79 19.83
C TYR A 93 -15.09 -7.31 19.92
N LYS A 94 -15.38 -6.05 19.58
CA LYS A 94 -16.76 -5.55 19.47
C LYS A 94 -17.58 -6.39 18.49
N ALA A 95 -17.02 -6.74 17.34
CA ALA A 95 -17.68 -7.64 16.38
C ALA A 95 -17.89 -9.05 16.96
N ALA A 96 -16.89 -9.62 17.62
CA ALA A 96 -16.97 -10.95 18.23
C ALA A 96 -18.10 -11.05 19.27
N THR A 97 -18.32 -10.01 20.10
CA THR A 97 -19.40 -10.01 21.10
C THR A 97 -20.81 -10.11 20.49
N ARG A 98 -20.99 -9.63 19.27
CA ARG A 98 -22.27 -9.58 18.55
C ARG A 98 -22.46 -10.71 17.55
N ASN A 99 -21.40 -11.45 17.22
CA ASN A 99 -21.46 -12.51 16.23
C ASN A 99 -22.08 -13.79 16.85
N PRO A 100 -23.22 -14.28 16.33
CA PRO A 100 -23.86 -15.50 16.83
C PRO A 100 -23.03 -16.76 16.60
N LEU A 101 -22.09 -16.76 15.65
CA LEU A 101 -21.20 -17.88 15.37
C LEU A 101 -20.03 -17.99 16.37
N VAL A 102 -19.85 -17.00 17.24
CA VAL A 102 -18.80 -17.02 18.28
C VAL A 102 -19.35 -17.70 19.54
N SER A 103 -18.55 -18.61 20.10
CA SER A 103 -18.89 -19.33 21.33
C SER A 103 -19.17 -18.37 22.50
N ALA A 104 -19.89 -18.85 23.52
CA ALA A 104 -20.13 -18.06 24.73
C ALA A 104 -18.81 -17.64 25.39
N GLU A 105 -17.84 -18.56 25.48
CA GLU A 105 -16.48 -18.29 25.98
C GLU A 105 -15.71 -17.27 25.14
N GLY A 106 -15.82 -17.34 23.81
CA GLY A 106 -15.19 -16.36 22.92
C GLY A 106 -15.76 -14.95 23.12
N ARG A 107 -17.07 -14.86 23.38
CA ARG A 107 -17.73 -13.58 23.67
C ARG A 107 -17.38 -13.02 25.05
N THR A 108 -17.25 -13.85 26.08
CA THR A 108 -16.79 -13.40 27.41
C THR A 108 -15.35 -12.92 27.36
N HIS A 109 -14.46 -13.66 26.70
CA HIS A 109 -13.09 -13.23 26.47
C HIS A 109 -13.03 -11.89 25.71
N ALA A 110 -13.80 -11.73 24.64
CA ALA A 110 -13.86 -10.48 23.89
C ALA A 110 -14.32 -9.29 24.75
N ARG A 111 -15.26 -9.48 25.68
CA ARG A 111 -15.66 -8.43 26.64
C ARG A 111 -14.54 -8.06 27.60
N ASN A 112 -13.80 -9.06 28.11
CA ASN A 112 -12.67 -8.81 29.00
C ASN A 112 -11.56 -8.03 28.27
N MET A 113 -11.25 -8.39 27.02
CA MET A 113 -10.26 -7.67 26.22
C MET A 113 -10.69 -6.23 25.93
N LEU A 114 -11.98 -5.96 25.72
CA LEU A 114 -12.49 -4.59 25.55
C LEU A 114 -12.39 -3.72 26.81
N GLN A 115 -12.33 -4.32 28.00
CA GLN A 115 -12.07 -3.57 29.24
C GLN A 115 -10.60 -3.19 29.38
N GLN A 116 -9.70 -4.00 28.80
CA GLN A 116 -8.26 -3.75 28.86
C GLN A 116 -7.78 -2.84 27.72
N ILE A 117 -8.41 -2.93 26.55
CA ILE A 117 -8.09 -2.10 25.39
C ILE A 117 -8.90 -0.81 25.50
N ASP A 118 -8.27 0.27 25.95
CA ASP A 118 -8.83 1.61 25.83
C ASP A 118 -8.75 2.08 24.37
N ASP A 119 -9.85 1.88 23.63
CA ASP A 119 -9.95 2.30 22.23
C ASP A 119 -10.17 3.80 22.05
N GLU A 120 -10.50 4.52 23.11
CA GLU A 120 -10.73 5.96 23.07
C GLU A 120 -9.41 6.70 23.29
N GLU A 121 -8.61 6.29 24.27
CA GLU A 121 -7.23 6.79 24.45
C GLU A 121 -6.40 6.53 23.19
N ALA A 122 -6.50 5.33 22.61
CA ALA A 122 -5.80 5.00 21.38
C ALA A 122 -6.23 5.88 20.18
N ARG A 123 -7.49 6.34 20.13
CA ARG A 123 -7.92 7.31 19.11
C ARG A 123 -7.30 8.66 19.36
N GLN A 124 -7.34 9.14 20.59
CA GLN A 124 -6.75 10.42 20.95
C GLN A 124 -5.26 10.44 20.59
N GLU A 125 -4.49 9.43 21.00
CA GLU A 125 -3.07 9.31 20.62
C GLU A 125 -2.85 9.32 19.10
N LEU A 126 -3.67 8.61 18.34
CA LEU A 126 -3.55 8.56 16.89
C LEU A 126 -3.85 9.92 16.23
N TYR A 127 -4.84 10.65 16.73
CA TYR A 127 -5.22 11.96 16.20
C TYR A 127 -4.31 13.10 16.69
N HIS A 128 -3.71 12.97 17.87
CA HIS A 128 -2.73 13.94 18.41
C HIS A 128 -1.31 13.75 17.86
N GLN A 129 -0.96 12.59 17.30
CA GLN A 129 0.30 12.42 16.57
C GLN A 129 0.43 13.36 15.37
N ASP A 130 -0.70 13.84 14.82
CA ASP A 130 -0.75 14.73 13.65
C ASP A 130 -0.88 16.22 14.02
N ASP A 131 -0.57 16.58 15.27
CA ASP A 131 -0.43 17.99 15.71
C ASP A 131 0.79 18.69 15.07
N SER A 132 1.41 18.08 14.06
CA SER A 132 2.32 18.79 13.16
C SER A 132 1.58 19.99 12.57
N PRO A 133 2.15 21.21 12.68
CA PRO A 133 1.52 22.39 12.12
C PRO A 133 1.26 22.14 10.64
N LYS A 134 -0.02 22.14 10.25
CA LYS A 134 -0.41 21.94 8.85
C LYS A 134 0.24 23.03 8.03
N ASP A 135 0.77 22.65 6.86
CA ASP A 135 1.34 23.60 5.91
C ASP A 135 0.31 24.72 5.63
N PRO A 136 0.59 25.98 6.03
CA PRO A 136 -0.35 27.08 5.89
C PRO A 136 -0.83 27.28 4.45
N MET A 137 0.06 27.02 3.48
CA MET A 137 -0.26 27.14 2.05
C MET A 137 -1.31 26.09 1.64
N ARG A 138 -1.18 24.86 2.15
CA ARG A 138 -2.15 23.77 1.88
C ARG A 138 -3.47 24.03 2.59
N VAL A 139 -3.44 24.58 3.80
CA VAL A 139 -4.66 24.98 4.53
C VAL A 139 -5.41 26.06 3.77
N ALA A 140 -4.73 27.14 3.37
CA ALA A 140 -5.34 28.21 2.58
C ALA A 140 -5.88 27.71 1.23
N ALA A 141 -5.16 26.81 0.54
CA ALA A 141 -5.64 26.18 -0.68
C ALA A 141 -6.93 25.36 -0.44
N GLY A 142 -6.98 24.60 0.65
CA GLY A 142 -8.17 23.82 1.04
C GLY A 142 -9.38 24.69 1.36
N LEU A 143 -9.19 25.77 2.12
CA LEU A 143 -10.26 26.73 2.42
C LEU A 143 -10.76 27.45 1.15
N LYS A 144 -9.84 27.82 0.24
CA LYS A 144 -10.20 28.42 -1.07
C LYS A 144 -10.99 27.44 -1.94
N ALA A 145 -10.67 26.15 -1.89
CA ALA A 145 -11.42 25.11 -2.57
C ALA A 145 -12.81 24.92 -1.94
N ALA A 146 -12.90 24.87 -0.62
CA ALA A 146 -14.17 24.77 0.11
C ALA A 146 -15.12 25.92 -0.23
N ARG A 147 -14.60 27.15 -0.36
CA ARG A 147 -15.37 28.34 -0.80
C ARG A 147 -16.01 28.20 -2.19
N LYS A 148 -15.40 27.45 -3.09
CA LYS A 148 -15.87 27.30 -4.49
C LYS A 148 -16.64 26.01 -4.74
N ASN A 149 -16.65 25.08 -3.79
CA ASN A 149 -17.23 23.76 -3.96
C ASN A 149 -18.75 23.80 -3.71
N PRO A 150 -19.60 23.52 -4.72
CA PRO A 150 -21.06 23.58 -4.56
C PRO A 150 -21.63 22.50 -3.63
N LEU A 151 -20.84 21.50 -3.24
CA LEU A 151 -21.24 20.46 -2.29
C LEU A 151 -21.03 20.88 -0.82
N VAL A 152 -20.40 22.03 -0.58
CA VAL A 152 -20.18 22.57 0.77
C VAL A 152 -21.40 23.39 1.17
N SER A 153 -21.79 23.28 2.45
CA SER A 153 -22.92 24.08 2.98
C SER A 153 -22.59 25.58 3.03
N GLU A 154 -23.62 26.43 3.00
CA GLU A 154 -23.49 27.88 3.21
C GLU A 154 -22.70 28.24 4.48
N LYS A 155 -22.96 27.52 5.58
CA LYS A 155 -22.20 27.68 6.83
C LYS A 155 -20.72 27.34 6.63
N GLY A 156 -20.43 26.27 5.88
CA GLY A 156 -19.06 25.88 5.53
C GLY A 156 -18.36 26.90 4.64
N HIS A 157 -19.08 27.51 3.69
CA HIS A 157 -18.55 28.60 2.87
C HIS A 157 -18.17 29.83 3.71
N LYS A 158 -19.06 30.27 4.61
CA LYS A 158 -18.81 31.41 5.51
C LYS A 158 -17.63 31.16 6.44
N TRP A 159 -17.58 29.98 7.05
CA TRP A 159 -16.46 29.60 7.90
C TRP A 159 -15.13 29.59 7.13
N ALA A 160 -15.12 29.02 5.92
CA ALA A 160 -13.92 29.01 5.09
C ALA A 160 -13.46 30.41 4.66
N THR A 161 -14.40 31.35 4.44
CA THR A 161 -14.06 32.75 4.15
C THR A 161 -13.49 33.49 5.34
N GLU A 162 -14.06 33.30 6.53
CA GLU A 162 -13.57 33.92 7.77
C GLU A 162 -12.16 33.43 8.10
N GLN A 163 -11.93 32.12 8.03
CA GLN A 163 -10.62 31.53 8.26
C GLN A 163 -9.57 31.99 7.24
N LEU A 164 -9.93 32.15 5.96
CA LEU A 164 -9.01 32.72 4.98
C LEU A 164 -8.63 34.16 5.29
N HIS A 165 -9.58 34.97 5.74
CA HIS A 165 -9.31 36.36 6.10
C HIS A 165 -8.37 36.45 7.30
N GLU A 166 -8.53 35.58 8.30
CA GLU A 166 -7.63 35.44 9.44
C GLU A 166 -6.22 35.02 9.00
N PHE A 167 -6.10 34.02 8.12
CA PHE A 167 -4.82 33.60 7.54
C PHE A 167 -4.14 34.68 6.69
N GLU A 168 -4.91 35.51 5.97
CA GLU A 168 -4.39 36.63 5.17
C GLU A 168 -4.03 37.86 6.02
N SER A 169 -4.60 38.01 7.23
CA SER A 169 -4.25 39.09 8.15
C SER A 169 -3.00 38.81 8.99
N ASP A 170 -2.68 37.53 9.21
CA ASP A 170 -1.54 37.10 10.04
C ASP A 170 -0.22 36.92 9.26
N ASN A 171 -0.22 37.20 7.95
CA ASN A 171 0.90 36.96 7.01
C ASN A 171 1.34 38.26 6.34
#